data_AF-A0A1H4UPY5-F1
#
_entry.id   AF-A0A1H4UPY5-F1
#
_cell.length_a   1.000
_cell.length_b   1.000
_cell.length_c   1.000
_cell.angle_alpha   90.00
_cell.angle_beta   90.00
_cell.angle_gamma   90.00
#
_symmetry.space_group_name_H-M   'P 1'
#
loop_
_entity.id
_entity.type
_entity.pdbx_description
1 polymer ?
#
loop_
_entity_poly.entity_id
_entity_poly.type
_entity_poly.pdbx_seq_one_letter_code
_entity_poly.pdbx_strand_id
1 'polypeptide(L)'
;MGISSKPKAIEAALRESEQRLRWLASIIDFSDDAIVSKNLDGIIRSWNSGAERIFGYSATEAIGQPITLVIPQDRQSEEREILTRIRRGERIDHFETVRQHKHGSLIVVSLTVSPVKDANDKIVGASKIARDITEQKRNQELIVTLAREAEHRSKNLLANALATVNLSQSNSPEGLKQIIAGRIQALANVCSLFAETRWIGAELSAIARQELAPYSEKNGERTFIDGPQTMLEPDTAQAVAITLHELATNAAKYGALSTSSGKVRLEWSHEADGRLRLLWMETGGPVAKEPKRTGLGSRIIEQMIVQRKGKVRFDWRKGGLVCEIKLPV
;
A
#
# COMPACT_ATOMS: atom_id res chain seq x y z
N MET A 1 11.70 -80.83 4.28
CA MET A 1 12.89 -79.95 4.24
C MET A 1 12.92 -79.32 2.84
N GLY A 2 12.75 -78.03 2.59
CA GLY A 2 13.04 -76.85 3.41
C GLY A 2 14.10 -75.95 2.75
N ILE A 3 14.23 -75.91 1.42
CA ILE A 3 15.23 -75.08 0.72
C ILE A 3 14.67 -74.59 -0.64
N SER A 4 13.75 -73.61 -0.65
CA SER A 4 13.41 -72.85 -1.89
C SER A 4 12.67 -71.52 -1.66
N SER A 5 12.65 -70.96 -0.43
CA SER A 5 11.93 -69.71 -0.14
C SER A 5 12.85 -68.49 0.11
N LYS A 6 14.15 -68.70 0.41
CA LYS A 6 15.09 -67.61 0.74
C LYS A 6 15.42 -66.67 -0.44
N PRO A 7 15.64 -67.13 -1.69
CA PRO A 7 15.99 -66.23 -2.80
C PRO A 7 14.85 -65.27 -3.18
N LYS A 8 13.61 -65.77 -3.20
CA LYS A 8 12.42 -64.97 -3.52
C LYS A 8 12.11 -63.90 -2.47
N ALA A 9 12.38 -64.18 -1.19
CA ALA A 9 12.18 -63.22 -0.11
C ALA A 9 13.22 -62.08 -0.14
N ILE A 10 14.48 -62.39 -0.48
CA ILE A 10 15.54 -61.37 -0.64
C ILE A 10 15.25 -60.47 -1.83
N GLU A 11 14.80 -61.06 -2.95
CA GLU A 11 14.46 -60.31 -4.15
C GLU A 11 13.23 -59.40 -3.96
N ALA A 12 12.22 -59.87 -3.22
CA ALA A 12 11.07 -59.06 -2.85
C ALA A 12 11.45 -57.88 -1.93
N ALA A 13 12.30 -58.12 -0.93
CA ALA A 13 12.78 -57.07 -0.03
C ALA A 13 13.65 -56.02 -0.76
N LEU A 14 14.49 -56.45 -1.71
CA LEU A 14 15.26 -55.53 -2.54
C LEU A 14 14.36 -54.65 -3.42
N ARG A 15 13.36 -55.25 -4.08
CA ARG A 15 12.37 -54.50 -4.88
C ARG A 15 11.59 -53.50 -4.05
N GLU A 16 11.17 -53.87 -2.84
CA GLU A 16 10.47 -52.96 -1.93
C GLU A 16 11.36 -51.78 -1.51
N SER A 17 12.64 -52.05 -1.19
CA SER A 17 13.63 -51.02 -0.87
C SER A 17 13.85 -50.06 -2.04
N GLU A 18 14.00 -50.58 -3.27
CA GLU A 18 14.13 -49.77 -4.47
C GLU A 18 12.88 -48.92 -4.74
N GLN A 19 11.68 -49.47 -4.57
CA GLN A 19 10.43 -48.73 -4.74
C GLN A 19 10.33 -47.60 -3.72
N ARG A 20 10.70 -47.86 -2.46
CA ARG A 20 10.72 -46.84 -1.40
C ARG A 20 11.70 -45.72 -1.70
N LEU A 21 12.90 -46.04 -2.19
CA LEU A 21 13.90 -45.05 -2.59
C LEU A 21 13.42 -44.19 -3.77
N ARG A 22 12.81 -44.79 -4.80
CA ARG A 22 12.23 -44.07 -5.93
C ARG A 22 11.11 -43.12 -5.50
N TRP A 23 10.24 -43.58 -4.58
CA TRP A 23 9.17 -42.76 -4.02
C TRP A 23 9.72 -41.54 -3.27
N LEU A 24 10.70 -41.72 -2.38
CA LEU A 24 11.33 -40.62 -1.64
C LEU A 24 12.06 -39.66 -2.56
N ALA A 25 12.78 -40.17 -3.57
CA ALA A 25 13.44 -39.35 -4.59
C ALA A 25 12.43 -38.49 -5.35
N SER A 26 11.27 -39.06 -5.73
CA SER A 26 10.20 -38.31 -6.39
C SER A 26 9.66 -37.17 -5.51
N ILE A 27 9.43 -37.40 -4.21
CA ILE A 27 8.97 -36.35 -3.29
C ILE A 27 9.97 -35.20 -3.22
N ILE A 28 11.28 -35.53 -3.13
CA ILE A 28 12.34 -34.53 -3.10
C ILE A 28 12.40 -33.77 -4.42
N ASP A 29 12.27 -34.45 -5.54
CA ASP A 29 12.46 -33.83 -6.86
C ASP A 29 11.28 -32.94 -7.27
N PHE A 30 10.05 -33.25 -6.86
CA PHE A 30 8.89 -32.39 -7.13
C PHE A 30 8.67 -31.28 -6.09
N SER A 31 9.55 -31.14 -5.10
CA SER A 31 9.49 -30.04 -4.13
C SER A 31 9.78 -28.70 -4.81
N ASP A 32 9.00 -27.67 -4.47
CA ASP A 32 9.30 -26.29 -4.83
C ASP A 32 10.44 -25.70 -4.00
N ASP A 33 10.63 -26.18 -2.78
CA ASP A 33 11.81 -25.84 -1.98
C ASP A 33 13.06 -26.52 -2.57
N ALA A 34 14.18 -25.80 -2.54
CA ALA A 34 15.47 -26.34 -2.91
C ALA A 34 15.97 -27.28 -1.82
N ILE A 35 16.21 -28.54 -2.17
CA ILE A 35 16.71 -29.57 -1.29
C ILE A 35 18.10 -29.98 -1.77
N VAL A 36 19.10 -29.74 -0.92
CA VAL A 36 20.52 -29.88 -1.25
C VAL A 36 21.21 -30.67 -0.15
N SER A 37 22.04 -31.65 -0.50
CA SER A 37 22.94 -32.28 0.47
C SER A 37 24.40 -31.99 0.16
N LYS A 38 25.24 -31.98 1.19
CA LYS A 38 26.68 -31.77 1.08
C LYS A 38 27.45 -32.57 2.13
N ASN A 39 28.73 -32.83 1.87
CA ASN A 39 29.62 -33.40 2.90
C ASN A 39 30.02 -32.33 3.94
N LEU A 40 30.79 -32.73 4.95
CA LEU A 40 31.26 -31.82 6.00
C LEU A 40 32.30 -30.80 5.53
N ASP A 41 32.82 -30.92 4.30
CA ASP A 41 33.70 -29.93 3.66
C ASP A 41 32.91 -28.90 2.84
N GLY A 42 31.58 -29.01 2.82
CA GLY A 42 30.70 -28.12 2.08
C GLY A 42 30.53 -28.46 0.60
N ILE A 43 31.04 -29.61 0.14
CA ILE A 43 30.93 -30.08 -1.24
C ILE A 43 29.55 -30.70 -1.48
N ILE A 44 28.84 -30.19 -2.48
CA ILE A 44 27.48 -30.59 -2.86
C ILE A 44 27.48 -32.06 -3.33
N ARG A 45 26.53 -32.85 -2.81
CA ARG A 45 26.30 -34.26 -3.15
C ARG A 45 24.96 -34.53 -3.82
N SER A 46 23.96 -33.70 -3.58
CA SER A 46 22.67 -33.81 -4.26
C SER A 46 22.06 -32.44 -4.48
N TRP A 47 21.25 -32.34 -5.54
CA TRP A 47 20.65 -31.11 -6.03
C TRP A 47 19.33 -31.47 -6.72
N ASN A 48 18.18 -31.10 -6.12
CA ASN A 48 16.87 -31.43 -6.68
C ASN A 48 16.41 -30.39 -7.73
N SER A 49 15.32 -30.67 -8.44
CA SER A 49 14.75 -29.72 -9.41
C SER A 49 14.36 -28.36 -8.80
N GLY A 50 13.95 -28.32 -7.54
CA GLY A 50 13.69 -27.07 -6.80
C GLY A 50 14.94 -26.20 -6.68
N ALA A 51 16.10 -26.81 -6.42
CA ALA A 51 17.39 -26.10 -6.37
C ALA A 51 17.84 -25.59 -7.74
N GLU A 52 17.55 -26.34 -8.82
CA GLU A 52 17.78 -25.87 -10.18
C GLU A 52 16.93 -24.64 -10.51
N ARG A 53 15.63 -24.69 -10.17
CA ARG A 53 14.69 -23.57 -10.40
C ARG A 53 15.08 -22.33 -9.58
N ILE A 54 15.39 -22.51 -8.30
CA ILE A 54 15.68 -21.39 -7.39
C ILE A 54 17.06 -20.78 -7.68
N PHE A 55 18.10 -21.56 -7.95
CA PHE A 55 19.47 -21.02 -8.06
C PHE A 55 20.03 -20.98 -9.49
N GLY A 56 19.37 -21.61 -10.46
CA GLY A 56 19.70 -21.55 -11.89
C GLY A 56 20.86 -22.44 -12.32
N TYR A 57 21.41 -23.26 -11.42
CA TYR A 57 22.43 -24.26 -11.72
C TYR A 57 21.78 -25.62 -11.91
N SER A 58 22.13 -26.32 -12.98
CA SER A 58 21.76 -27.73 -13.13
C SER A 58 22.48 -28.60 -12.09
N ALA A 59 21.92 -29.76 -11.75
CA ALA A 59 22.53 -30.72 -10.86
C ALA A 59 23.93 -31.14 -11.34
N THR A 60 24.13 -31.26 -12.65
CA THR A 60 25.42 -31.56 -13.27
C THR A 60 26.47 -30.48 -13.06
N GLU A 61 26.06 -29.22 -12.95
CA GLU A 61 26.97 -28.11 -12.67
C GLU A 61 27.24 -27.94 -11.17
N ALA A 62 26.24 -28.23 -10.34
CA ALA A 62 26.29 -27.98 -8.90
C ALA A 62 26.95 -29.13 -8.11
N ILE A 63 26.68 -30.38 -8.46
CA ILE A 63 27.21 -31.53 -7.71
C ILE A 63 28.73 -31.61 -7.84
N GLY A 64 29.42 -31.82 -6.72
CA GLY A 64 30.89 -31.79 -6.65
C GLY A 64 31.49 -30.40 -6.46
N GLN A 65 30.70 -29.34 -6.59
CA GLN A 65 31.15 -27.98 -6.30
C GLN A 65 30.94 -27.61 -4.82
N PRO A 66 31.69 -26.63 -4.29
CA PRO A 66 31.42 -26.05 -2.97
C PRO A 66 30.05 -25.34 -2.95
N ILE A 67 29.30 -25.49 -1.86
CA ILE A 67 28.00 -24.80 -1.67
C ILE A 67 28.13 -23.27 -1.67
N THR A 68 29.35 -22.74 -1.52
CA THR A 68 29.62 -21.30 -1.68
C THR A 68 29.29 -20.77 -3.08
N LEU A 69 29.09 -21.64 -4.07
CA LEU A 69 28.58 -21.32 -5.42
C LEU A 69 27.32 -20.45 -5.40
N VAL A 70 26.43 -20.66 -4.41
CA VAL A 70 25.16 -19.92 -4.27
C VAL A 70 25.15 -18.97 -3.08
N ILE A 71 26.33 -18.69 -2.47
CA ILE A 71 26.46 -17.85 -1.30
C ILE A 71 27.26 -16.59 -1.67
N PRO A 72 26.67 -15.39 -1.51
CA PRO A 72 27.37 -14.13 -1.70
C PRO A 72 28.70 -14.08 -0.93
N GLN A 73 29.71 -13.42 -1.50
CA GLN A 73 31.07 -13.41 -0.96
C GLN A 73 31.15 -12.86 0.48
N ASP A 74 30.35 -11.84 0.78
CA ASP A 74 30.21 -11.20 2.10
C ASP A 74 29.52 -12.09 3.14
N ARG A 75 28.89 -13.18 2.71
CA ARG A 75 28.10 -14.10 3.56
C ARG A 75 28.68 -15.50 3.69
N GLN A 76 29.87 -15.76 3.14
CA GLN A 76 30.50 -17.09 3.23
C GLN A 76 30.90 -17.49 4.66
N SER A 77 31.01 -16.54 5.59
CA SER A 77 31.21 -16.83 7.02
C SER A 77 30.03 -17.61 7.63
N GLU A 78 28.80 -17.33 7.20
CA GLU A 78 27.58 -18.02 7.66
C GLU A 78 27.69 -19.54 7.43
N GLU A 79 28.24 -19.94 6.29
CA GLU A 79 28.39 -21.35 5.94
C GLU A 79 29.37 -22.08 6.87
N ARG A 80 30.47 -21.42 7.26
CA ARG A 80 31.43 -21.98 8.22
C ARG A 80 30.80 -22.19 9.59
N GLU A 81 29.98 -21.24 10.04
CA GLU A 81 29.25 -21.34 11.30
C GLU A 81 28.22 -22.49 11.24
N ILE A 82 27.44 -22.55 10.16
CA ILE A 82 26.47 -23.63 9.92
C ILE A 82 27.16 -24.99 10.01
N LEU A 83 28.25 -25.21 9.28
CA LEU A 83 28.97 -26.50 9.32
C LEU A 83 29.52 -26.82 10.71
N THR A 84 29.97 -25.82 11.47
CA THR A 84 30.46 -26.01 12.84
C THR A 84 29.36 -26.48 13.79
N ARG A 85 28.13 -25.97 13.62
CA ARG A 85 26.95 -26.43 14.37
C ARG A 85 26.51 -27.82 13.93
N ILE A 86 26.47 -28.09 12.62
CA ILE A 86 26.13 -29.42 12.09
C ILE A 86 27.11 -30.50 12.60
N ARG A 87 28.42 -30.21 12.68
CA ARG A 87 29.41 -31.16 13.24
C ARG A 87 29.14 -31.52 14.70
N ARG A 88 28.43 -30.67 15.45
CA ARG A 88 27.99 -30.92 16.82
C ARG A 88 26.65 -31.66 16.91
N GLY A 89 26.04 -32.01 15.77
CA GLY A 89 24.71 -32.62 15.69
C GLY A 89 23.57 -31.65 15.85
N GLU A 90 23.84 -30.34 15.89
CA GLU A 90 22.81 -29.32 16.00
C GLU A 90 22.04 -29.19 14.69
N ARG A 91 20.72 -29.01 14.79
CA ARG A 91 19.87 -28.60 13.68
C ARG A 91 19.73 -27.08 13.70
N ILE A 92 19.62 -26.48 12.51
CA ILE A 92 19.33 -25.06 12.33
C ILE A 92 17.97 -24.94 11.68
N ASP A 93 17.05 -24.27 12.36
CA ASP A 93 15.70 -24.02 11.87
C ASP A 93 15.54 -22.52 11.53
N HIS A 94 14.78 -22.24 10.47
CA HIS A 94 14.31 -20.90 10.08
C HIS A 94 15.39 -19.80 10.06
N PHE A 95 16.55 -20.09 9.47
CA PHE A 95 17.59 -19.09 9.27
C PHE A 95 17.36 -18.33 7.97
N GLU A 96 16.86 -17.11 8.05
CA GLU A 96 16.68 -16.22 6.89
C GLU A 96 18.02 -15.60 6.48
N THR A 97 18.37 -15.71 5.20
CA THR A 97 19.59 -15.12 4.63
C THR A 97 19.45 -14.90 3.14
N VAL A 98 20.50 -14.40 2.50
CA VAL A 98 20.57 -14.15 1.07
C VAL A 98 21.46 -15.19 0.39
N ARG A 99 20.98 -15.66 -0.76
CA ARG A 99 21.71 -16.50 -1.71
C ARG A 99 21.79 -15.82 -3.06
N GLN A 100 22.63 -16.36 -3.92
CA GLN A 100 22.88 -15.81 -5.24
C GLN A 100 22.48 -16.81 -6.31
N HIS A 101 21.70 -16.33 -7.28
CA HIS A 101 21.37 -17.06 -8.50
C HIS A 101 22.57 -17.08 -9.45
N LYS A 102 22.64 -18.05 -10.38
CA LYS A 102 23.70 -18.15 -11.42
C LYS A 102 23.94 -16.87 -12.20
N HIS A 103 22.89 -16.12 -12.53
CA HIS A 103 23.00 -14.83 -13.24
C HIS A 103 23.26 -13.62 -12.31
N GLY A 104 23.59 -13.86 -11.03
CA GLY A 104 24.04 -12.86 -10.08
C GLY A 104 22.97 -12.19 -9.22
N SER A 105 21.67 -12.41 -9.46
CA SER A 105 20.62 -11.81 -8.61
C SER A 105 20.62 -12.40 -7.21
N LEU A 106 20.21 -11.58 -6.25
CA LEU A 106 20.05 -11.98 -4.86
C LEU A 106 18.66 -12.55 -4.62
N ILE A 107 18.61 -13.66 -3.88
CA ILE A 107 17.40 -14.38 -3.50
C ILE A 107 17.37 -14.44 -1.99
N VAL A 108 16.27 -14.00 -1.39
CA VAL A 108 16.06 -14.12 0.05
C VAL A 108 15.49 -15.50 0.32
N VAL A 109 16.15 -16.28 1.16
CA VAL A 109 15.75 -17.65 1.47
C VAL A 109 15.58 -17.87 2.97
N SER A 110 14.61 -18.69 3.34
CA SER A 110 14.52 -19.29 4.67
C SER A 110 15.18 -20.67 4.63
N LEU A 111 16.16 -20.89 5.51
CA LEU A 111 16.96 -22.11 5.52
C LEU A 111 16.66 -22.97 6.73
N THR A 112 16.51 -24.26 6.47
CA THR A 112 16.64 -25.33 7.47
C THR A 112 17.83 -26.20 7.12
N VAL A 113 18.71 -26.46 8.08
CA VAL A 113 19.90 -27.30 7.90
C VAL A 113 19.90 -28.41 8.95
N SER A 114 19.99 -29.65 8.51
CA SER A 114 19.98 -30.83 9.37
C SER A 114 21.22 -31.71 9.14
N PRO A 115 21.77 -32.35 10.18
CA PRO A 115 22.86 -33.30 10.02
C PRO A 115 22.39 -34.54 9.25
N VAL A 116 23.22 -35.01 8.33
CA VAL A 116 23.03 -36.31 7.67
C VAL A 116 23.94 -37.32 8.35
N LYS A 117 23.36 -38.44 8.76
CA LYS A 117 24.06 -39.52 9.45
C LYS A 117 24.17 -40.77 8.59
N ASP A 118 25.22 -41.55 8.79
CA ASP A 118 25.37 -42.88 8.20
C ASP A 118 24.65 -43.97 9.03
N ALA A 119 24.79 -45.23 8.61
CA ALA A 119 24.17 -46.38 9.29
C ALA A 119 24.69 -46.61 10.73
N ASN A 120 25.82 -46.00 11.11
CA ASN A 120 26.41 -46.08 12.45
C ASN A 120 26.07 -44.83 13.29
N ASP A 121 25.08 -44.03 12.88
CA ASP A 121 24.68 -42.76 13.51
C ASP A 121 25.78 -41.68 13.51
N LYS A 122 26.84 -41.85 12.70
CA LYS A 122 27.92 -40.86 12.57
C LYS A 122 27.50 -39.78 11.58
N ILE A 123 27.69 -38.52 11.94
CA ILE A 123 27.43 -37.37 11.05
C ILE A 123 28.43 -37.38 9.90
N VAL A 124 27.92 -37.47 8.67
CA VAL A 124 28.72 -37.54 7.43
C VAL A 124 28.49 -36.34 6.50
N GLY A 125 27.52 -35.48 6.82
CA GLY A 125 27.21 -34.31 6.01
C GLY A 125 26.05 -33.49 6.55
N ALA A 126 25.49 -32.67 5.68
CA ALA A 126 24.34 -31.84 5.97
C ALA A 126 23.32 -31.90 4.83
N SER A 127 22.03 -31.85 5.17
CA SER A 127 20.94 -31.58 4.24
C SER A 127 20.41 -30.17 4.49
N LYS A 128 20.13 -29.44 3.43
CA LYS A 128 19.63 -28.08 3.45
C LYS A 128 18.31 -28.03 2.69
N ILE A 129 17.32 -27.40 3.30
CA ILE A 129 16.08 -27.01 2.63
C ILE A 129 16.13 -25.48 2.57
N ALA A 130 15.99 -24.93 1.37
CA ALA A 130 15.96 -23.50 1.13
C ALA A 130 14.66 -23.14 0.43
N ARG A 131 13.82 -22.37 1.12
CA ARG A 131 12.59 -21.80 0.57
C ARG A 131 12.86 -20.39 0.09
N ASP A 132 12.52 -20.09 -1.16
CA ASP A 132 12.51 -18.71 -1.65
C ASP A 132 11.38 -17.92 -0.96
N ILE A 133 11.75 -16.85 -0.26
CA ILE A 133 10.83 -15.94 0.43
C ILE A 133 10.95 -14.51 -0.11
N THR A 134 11.59 -14.33 -1.27
CA THR A 134 11.86 -13.03 -1.88
C THR A 134 10.58 -12.25 -2.13
N GLU A 135 9.58 -12.87 -2.75
CA GLU A 135 8.29 -12.22 -3.01
C GLU A 135 7.53 -11.91 -1.71
N GLN A 136 7.55 -12.85 -0.75
CA GLN A 136 6.93 -12.65 0.56
C GLN A 136 7.52 -11.43 1.29
N LYS A 137 8.86 -11.28 1.29
CA LYS A 137 9.53 -10.12 1.91
C LYS A 137 9.21 -8.82 1.18
N ARG A 138 9.21 -8.83 -0.15
CA ARG A 138 8.82 -7.64 -0.95
C ARG A 138 7.40 -7.20 -0.64
N ASN A 139 6.46 -8.15 -0.55
CA ASN A 139 5.07 -7.84 -0.21
C ASN A 139 4.95 -7.30 1.22
N GLN A 140 5.71 -7.85 2.17
CA GLN A 140 5.73 -7.37 3.55
C GLN A 140 6.29 -5.94 3.66
N GLU A 141 7.38 -5.63 2.95
CA GLU A 141 7.96 -4.29 2.90
C GLU A 141 7.02 -3.26 2.25
N LEU A 142 6.33 -3.67 1.19
CA LEU A 142 5.30 -2.84 0.55
C LEU A 142 4.16 -2.52 1.51
N ILE A 143 3.65 -3.51 2.25
CA ILE A 143 2.60 -3.31 3.26
C ILE A 143 3.06 -2.33 4.34
N VAL A 144 4.29 -2.49 4.86
CA VAL A 144 4.84 -1.58 5.88
C VAL A 144 4.98 -0.16 5.34
N THR A 145 5.41 0.00 4.10
CA THR A 145 5.56 1.31 3.45
C THR A 145 4.22 1.99 3.27
N LEU A 146 3.22 1.28 2.73
CA LEU A 146 1.85 1.78 2.56
C LEU A 146 1.21 2.13 3.91
N ALA A 147 1.44 1.32 4.95
CA ALA A 147 0.92 1.59 6.28
C ALA A 147 1.51 2.87 6.88
N ARG A 148 2.82 3.10 6.75
CA ARG A 148 3.47 4.35 7.19
C ARG A 148 2.95 5.57 6.45
N GLU A 149 2.73 5.44 5.14
CA GLU A 149 2.18 6.53 4.34
C GLU A 149 0.74 6.86 4.74
N ALA A 150 -0.09 5.84 4.95
CA ALA A 150 -1.45 6.01 5.46
C ALA A 150 -1.46 6.66 6.87
N GLU A 151 -0.55 6.25 7.76
CA GLU A 151 -0.40 6.84 9.09
C GLU A 151 0.00 8.31 9.03
N HIS A 152 0.99 8.64 8.20
CA HIS A 152 1.42 10.03 7.99
C HIS A 152 0.28 10.90 7.45
N ARG A 153 -0.47 10.40 6.46
CA ARG A 153 -1.63 11.09 5.90
C ARG A 153 -2.74 11.27 6.96
N SER A 154 -3.01 10.26 7.79
CA SER A 154 -3.96 10.36 8.91
C SER A 154 -3.55 11.44 9.92
N LYS A 155 -2.27 11.50 10.29
CA LYS A 155 -1.73 12.55 11.16
C LYS A 155 -1.90 13.95 10.56
N ASN A 156 -1.69 14.12 9.25
CA ASN A 156 -1.92 15.39 8.56
C ASN A 156 -3.41 15.78 8.58
N LEU A 157 -4.32 14.82 8.37
CA LEU A 157 -5.76 15.04 8.44
C LEU A 157 -6.19 15.50 9.85
N LEU A 158 -5.68 14.85 10.89
CA LEU A 158 -5.95 15.20 12.29
C LEU A 158 -5.37 16.58 12.64
N ALA A 159 -4.16 16.90 12.17
CA ALA A 159 -3.57 18.23 12.35
C ALA A 159 -4.41 19.32 11.66
N ASN A 160 -4.94 19.05 10.47
CA ASN A 160 -5.83 19.98 9.75
C ASN A 160 -7.19 20.12 10.45
N ALA A 161 -7.77 19.03 10.97
CA ALA A 161 -8.99 19.07 11.76
C ALA A 161 -8.78 19.88 13.06
N LEU A 162 -7.64 19.71 13.73
CA LEU A 162 -7.28 20.47 14.93
C LEU A 162 -7.02 21.95 14.62
N ALA A 163 -6.33 22.28 13.52
CA ALA A 163 -6.17 23.65 13.07
C ALA A 163 -7.53 24.31 12.80
N THR A 164 -8.44 23.56 12.19
CA THR A 164 -9.81 23.97 11.93
C THR A 164 -10.60 24.24 13.22
N VAL A 165 -10.44 23.39 14.24
CA VAL A 165 -11.02 23.60 15.58
C VAL A 165 -10.43 24.85 16.24
N ASN A 166 -9.10 24.99 16.23
CA ASN A 166 -8.40 26.11 16.88
C ASN A 166 -8.71 27.47 16.24
N LEU A 167 -8.97 27.50 14.94
CA LEU A 167 -9.39 28.71 14.25
C LEU A 167 -10.88 29.01 14.49
N SER A 168 -11.67 28.04 14.92
CA SER A 168 -13.12 28.21 15.09
C SER A 168 -13.46 29.08 16.29
N GLN A 169 -14.08 30.22 16.02
CA GLN A 169 -14.69 31.09 17.02
C GLN A 169 -16.20 31.16 16.78
N SER A 170 -16.97 30.87 17.82
CA SER A 170 -18.44 31.00 17.84
C SER A 170 -18.84 31.73 19.11
N ASN A 171 -19.89 32.54 19.02
CA ASN A 171 -20.48 33.23 20.17
C ASN A 171 -21.32 32.29 21.06
N SER A 172 -21.46 31.01 20.67
CA SER A 172 -22.13 29.98 21.46
C SER A 172 -21.44 28.60 21.35
N PRO A 173 -21.44 27.79 22.42
CA PRO A 173 -20.91 26.43 22.42
C PRO A 173 -21.53 25.51 21.36
N GLU A 174 -22.86 25.52 21.21
CA GLU A 174 -23.59 24.73 20.19
C GLU A 174 -23.19 25.12 18.77
N GLY A 175 -23.01 26.42 18.49
CA GLY A 175 -22.56 26.90 17.20
C GLY A 175 -21.14 26.41 16.88
N LEU A 176 -20.26 26.35 17.89
CA LEU A 176 -18.90 25.83 17.74
C LEU A 176 -18.90 24.34 17.41
N LYS A 177 -19.74 23.56 18.11
CA LYS A 177 -19.88 22.12 17.90
C LYS A 177 -20.36 21.80 16.47
N GLN A 178 -21.34 22.53 15.96
CA GLN A 178 -21.84 22.35 14.60
C GLN A 178 -20.79 22.70 13.53
N ILE A 179 -20.04 23.79 13.71
CA ILE A 179 -18.97 24.20 12.78
C ILE A 179 -17.87 23.14 12.72
N ILE A 180 -17.43 22.64 13.88
CA ILE A 180 -16.37 21.61 13.94
C ILE A 180 -16.85 20.30 13.33
N ALA A 181 -18.06 19.84 13.70
CA ALA A 181 -18.61 18.57 13.21
C ALA A 181 -18.80 18.57 11.70
N GLY A 182 -19.30 19.66 11.11
CA GLY A 182 -19.49 19.77 9.65
C GLY A 182 -18.17 19.62 8.89
N ARG A 183 -17.10 20.25 9.37
CA ARG A 183 -15.79 20.19 8.71
C ARG A 183 -15.09 18.86 8.88
N ILE A 184 -15.22 18.22 10.04
CA ILE A 184 -14.74 16.84 10.24
C ILE A 184 -15.49 15.89 9.28
N GLN A 185 -16.79 16.11 9.07
CA GLN A 185 -17.56 15.31 8.13
C GLN A 185 -17.10 15.50 6.67
N ALA A 186 -16.82 16.73 6.24
CA ALA A 186 -16.25 17.01 4.92
C ALA A 186 -14.90 16.30 4.71
N LEU A 187 -14.05 16.28 5.74
CA LEU A 187 -12.79 15.53 5.69
C LEU A 187 -13.01 14.02 5.60
N ALA A 188 -13.92 13.48 6.41
CA ALA A 188 -14.23 12.05 6.41
C ALA A 188 -14.78 11.60 5.04
N ASN A 189 -15.65 12.42 4.44
CA ASN A 189 -16.22 12.21 3.12
C ASN A 189 -15.15 12.01 2.04
N VAL A 190 -14.17 12.91 1.97
CA VAL A 190 -13.05 12.81 1.03
C VAL A 190 -12.17 11.59 1.30
N CYS A 191 -11.96 11.23 2.58
CA CYS A 191 -11.21 10.03 2.93
C CYS A 191 -11.90 8.75 2.42
N SER A 192 -13.23 8.70 2.46
CA SER A 192 -13.97 7.59 1.85
C SER A 192 -13.72 7.51 0.34
N LEU A 193 -13.69 8.64 -0.38
CA LEU A 193 -13.35 8.66 -1.81
C LEU A 193 -11.92 8.16 -2.07
N PHE A 194 -10.96 8.49 -1.21
CA PHE A 194 -9.59 7.98 -1.34
C PHE A 194 -9.51 6.46 -1.13
N ALA A 195 -10.30 5.92 -0.20
CA ALA A 195 -10.34 4.48 0.02
C ALA A 195 -10.84 3.72 -1.23
N GLU A 196 -11.79 4.31 -1.97
CA GLU A 196 -12.32 3.73 -3.22
C GLU A 196 -11.32 3.80 -4.38
N THR A 197 -10.49 4.84 -4.44
CA THR A 197 -9.51 5.07 -5.53
C THR A 197 -8.10 4.58 -5.22
N ARG A 198 -7.92 3.71 -4.21
CA ARG A 198 -6.60 3.26 -3.73
C ARG A 198 -5.65 4.42 -3.41
N TRP A 199 -6.20 5.51 -2.87
CA TRP A 199 -5.47 6.71 -2.41
C TRP A 199 -4.74 7.49 -3.50
N ILE A 200 -5.10 7.28 -4.78
CA ILE A 200 -4.57 8.05 -5.92
C ILE A 200 -5.11 9.48 -5.91
N GLY A 201 -6.31 9.71 -5.37
CA GLY A 201 -6.92 11.04 -5.31
C GLY A 201 -8.45 10.97 -5.28
N ALA A 202 -9.11 12.11 -5.51
CA ALA A 202 -10.57 12.14 -5.69
C ALA A 202 -10.98 12.97 -6.93
N GLU A 203 -11.96 12.47 -7.67
CA GLU A 203 -12.45 13.16 -8.87
C GLU A 203 -13.27 14.38 -8.43
N LEU A 204 -13.04 15.53 -9.07
CA LEU A 204 -13.60 16.81 -8.63
C LEU A 204 -15.14 16.83 -8.66
N SER A 205 -15.76 16.25 -9.68
CA SER A 205 -17.23 16.15 -9.72
C SER A 205 -17.79 15.28 -8.59
N ALA A 206 -17.09 14.22 -8.17
CA ALA A 206 -17.48 13.39 -7.03
C ALA A 206 -17.43 14.18 -5.71
N ILE A 207 -16.35 14.93 -5.46
CA ILE A 207 -16.24 15.83 -4.30
C ILE A 207 -17.39 16.86 -4.31
N ALA A 208 -17.61 17.52 -5.45
CA ALA A 208 -18.64 18.53 -5.61
C ALA A 208 -20.04 17.99 -5.35
N ARG A 209 -20.36 16.80 -5.90
CA ARG A 209 -21.66 16.14 -5.69
C ARG A 209 -21.87 15.81 -4.21
N GLN A 210 -20.84 15.32 -3.53
CA GLN A 210 -20.95 14.95 -2.12
C GLN A 210 -21.18 16.18 -1.22
N GLU A 211 -20.45 17.27 -1.44
CA GLU A 211 -20.60 18.48 -0.62
C GLU A 211 -21.90 19.26 -0.92
N LEU A 212 -22.42 19.18 -2.15
CA LEU A 212 -23.68 19.82 -2.54
C LEU A 212 -24.91 18.93 -2.38
N ALA A 213 -24.74 17.63 -2.09
CA ALA A 213 -25.84 16.68 -1.91
C ALA A 213 -26.89 17.13 -0.88
N PRO A 214 -26.52 17.67 0.31
CA PRO A 214 -27.50 18.12 1.30
C PRO A 214 -28.42 19.24 0.81
N TYR A 215 -28.01 19.97 -0.23
CA TYR A 215 -28.68 21.14 -0.75
C TYR A 215 -29.33 20.91 -2.13
N SER A 216 -29.21 19.69 -2.65
CA SER A 216 -29.79 19.29 -3.93
C SER A 216 -31.21 18.77 -3.68
N GLU A 217 -32.24 19.48 -4.17
CA GLU A 217 -33.63 19.04 -4.01
C GLU A 217 -34.00 17.96 -5.05
N LYS A 218 -34.87 17.01 -4.66
CA LYS A 218 -35.36 15.95 -5.57
C LYS A 218 -36.23 16.48 -6.73
N ASN A 219 -36.80 17.69 -6.61
CA ASN A 219 -37.79 18.24 -7.53
C ASN A 219 -37.43 19.63 -8.10
N GLY A 220 -36.20 20.11 -7.92
CA GLY A 220 -35.73 21.39 -8.46
C GLY A 220 -34.21 21.50 -8.46
N GLU A 221 -33.62 21.83 -9.62
CA GLU A 221 -32.17 22.01 -9.76
C GLU A 221 -31.74 23.34 -9.13
N ARG A 222 -31.43 23.31 -7.83
CA ARG A 222 -30.84 24.44 -7.09
C ARG A 222 -29.31 24.44 -7.12
N THR A 223 -28.70 23.31 -7.47
CA THR A 223 -27.27 23.10 -7.56
C THR A 223 -26.91 22.63 -8.96
N PHE A 224 -25.94 23.31 -9.59
CA PHE A 224 -25.43 22.98 -10.91
C PHE A 224 -23.94 22.70 -10.81
N ILE A 225 -23.49 21.57 -11.35
CA ILE A 225 -22.10 21.10 -11.29
C ILE A 225 -21.69 20.76 -12.72
N ASP A 226 -20.70 21.46 -13.26
CA ASP A 226 -20.25 21.25 -14.64
C ASP A 226 -18.73 21.45 -14.78
N GLY A 227 -18.10 20.68 -15.66
CA GLY A 227 -16.65 20.74 -15.92
C GLY A 227 -16.05 19.43 -16.44
N PRO A 228 -14.81 19.47 -16.95
CA PRO A 228 -14.13 18.30 -17.49
C PRO A 228 -13.73 17.31 -16.39
N GLN A 229 -13.63 16.03 -16.73
CA GLN A 229 -13.13 15.01 -15.81
C GLN A 229 -11.74 15.40 -15.28
N THR A 230 -11.64 15.63 -13.96
CA THR A 230 -10.43 16.17 -13.34
C THR A 230 -10.11 15.38 -12.07
N MET A 231 -8.99 14.65 -12.12
CA MET A 231 -8.47 13.86 -11.01
C MET A 231 -7.60 14.75 -10.12
N LEU A 232 -7.96 14.91 -8.85
CA LEU A 232 -7.17 15.72 -7.92
C LEU A 232 -6.33 14.82 -7.01
N GLU A 233 -5.04 15.11 -6.93
CA GLU A 233 -4.13 14.55 -5.93
C GLU A 233 -4.66 14.81 -4.49
N PRO A 234 -4.38 13.93 -3.52
CA PRO A 234 -5.05 13.94 -2.21
C PRO A 234 -5.06 15.28 -1.47
N ASP A 235 -3.92 15.97 -1.41
CA ASP A 235 -3.81 17.27 -0.72
C ASP A 235 -4.68 18.34 -1.38
N THR A 236 -4.73 18.36 -2.72
CA THR A 236 -5.54 19.31 -3.50
C THR A 236 -7.02 18.96 -3.38
N ALA A 237 -7.37 17.67 -3.44
CA ALA A 237 -8.74 17.18 -3.22
C ALA A 237 -9.27 17.60 -1.84
N GLN A 238 -8.45 17.46 -0.78
CA GLN A 238 -8.82 17.87 0.57
C GLN A 238 -9.07 19.39 0.66
N ALA A 239 -8.17 20.20 0.10
CA ALA A 239 -8.32 21.66 0.10
C ALA A 239 -9.59 22.10 -0.65
N VAL A 240 -9.88 21.47 -1.78
CA VAL A 240 -11.09 21.74 -2.56
C VAL A 240 -12.34 21.34 -1.79
N ALA A 241 -12.37 20.16 -1.15
CA ALA A 241 -13.53 19.70 -0.41
C ALA A 241 -13.89 20.62 0.76
N ILE A 242 -12.92 21.03 1.57
CA ILE A 242 -13.18 22.02 2.64
C ILE A 242 -13.64 23.34 2.05
N THR A 243 -13.05 23.77 0.94
CA THR A 243 -13.47 25.02 0.29
C THR A 243 -14.92 24.97 -0.18
N LEU A 244 -15.32 23.88 -0.85
CA LEU A 244 -16.69 23.68 -1.29
C LEU A 244 -17.65 23.55 -0.10
N HIS A 245 -17.24 22.87 0.97
CA HIS A 245 -18.02 22.76 2.20
C HIS A 245 -18.33 24.13 2.82
N GLU A 246 -17.30 24.98 2.96
CA GLU A 246 -17.46 26.33 3.51
C GLU A 246 -18.33 27.21 2.61
N LEU A 247 -18.12 27.15 1.28
CA LEU A 247 -18.94 27.89 0.31
C LEU A 247 -20.41 27.44 0.35
N ALA A 248 -20.68 26.14 0.34
CA ALA A 248 -22.02 25.58 0.39
C ALA A 248 -22.74 25.95 1.70
N THR A 249 -22.05 25.84 2.83
CA THR A 249 -22.60 26.22 4.15
C THR A 249 -22.90 27.71 4.22
N ASN A 250 -22.03 28.57 3.66
CA ASN A 250 -22.26 30.01 3.60
C ASN A 250 -23.44 30.36 2.68
N ALA A 251 -23.54 29.72 1.52
CA ALA A 251 -24.67 29.89 0.63
C ALA A 251 -25.99 29.51 1.33
N ALA A 252 -26.01 28.44 2.12
CA ALA A 252 -27.20 27.99 2.86
C ALA A 252 -27.58 28.91 4.03
N LYS A 253 -26.60 29.45 4.76
CA LYS A 253 -26.84 30.30 5.93
C LYS A 253 -27.12 31.76 5.57
N TYR A 254 -26.41 32.29 4.58
CA TYR A 254 -26.33 33.73 4.32
C TYR A 254 -26.51 34.11 2.84
N GLY A 255 -26.35 33.15 1.93
CA GLY A 255 -26.32 33.39 0.48
C GLY A 255 -27.52 32.82 -0.26
N ALA A 256 -27.32 32.41 -1.51
CA ALA A 256 -28.41 31.97 -2.39
C ALA A 256 -29.26 30.83 -1.82
N LEU A 257 -28.63 29.81 -1.24
CA LEU A 257 -29.35 28.63 -0.77
C LEU A 257 -30.21 28.88 0.49
N SER A 258 -30.09 30.05 1.14
CA SER A 258 -30.99 30.49 2.21
C SER A 258 -32.40 30.83 1.73
N THR A 259 -32.60 31.00 0.42
CA THR A 259 -33.89 31.36 -0.20
C THR A 259 -34.41 30.25 -1.09
N SER A 260 -35.73 30.08 -1.21
CA SER A 260 -36.33 29.01 -2.03
C SER A 260 -36.04 29.14 -3.53
N SER A 261 -35.81 30.34 -4.04
CA SER A 261 -35.48 30.61 -5.45
C SER A 261 -33.98 30.56 -5.75
N GLY A 262 -33.13 30.54 -4.73
CA GLY A 262 -31.70 30.71 -4.91
C GLY A 262 -31.02 29.45 -5.45
N LYS A 263 -30.00 29.69 -6.27
CA LYS A 263 -29.25 28.68 -7.01
C LYS A 263 -27.75 28.87 -6.84
N VAL A 264 -27.02 27.76 -6.85
CA VAL A 264 -25.57 27.70 -6.86
C VAL A 264 -25.12 26.99 -8.13
N ARG A 265 -24.10 27.54 -8.78
CA ARG A 265 -23.43 26.93 -9.93
C ARG A 265 -21.94 26.82 -9.63
N LEU A 266 -21.42 25.61 -9.75
CA LEU A 266 -20.01 25.28 -9.68
C LEU A 266 -19.54 24.82 -11.05
N GLU A 267 -18.60 25.55 -11.62
CA GLU A 267 -17.97 25.25 -12.90
C GLU A 267 -16.46 25.14 -12.73
N TRP A 268 -15.79 24.27 -13.50
CA TRP A 268 -14.34 24.27 -13.57
C TRP A 268 -13.79 24.02 -14.97
N SER A 269 -12.57 24.47 -15.19
CA SER A 269 -11.83 24.33 -16.45
C SER A 269 -10.33 24.36 -16.23
N HIS A 270 -9.55 23.88 -17.19
CA HIS A 270 -8.08 24.03 -17.20
C HIS A 270 -7.70 25.31 -17.95
N GLU A 271 -6.89 26.17 -17.33
CA GLU A 271 -6.32 27.36 -17.98
C GLU A 271 -5.16 26.97 -18.91
N ALA A 272 -4.79 27.87 -19.83
CA ALA A 272 -3.70 27.64 -20.78
C ALA A 272 -2.32 27.41 -20.11
N ASP A 273 -2.15 27.86 -18.86
CA ASP A 273 -0.95 27.64 -18.06
C ASP A 273 -0.98 26.33 -17.25
N GLY A 274 -1.98 25.48 -17.47
CA GLY A 274 -2.16 24.19 -16.82
C GLY A 274 -2.85 24.25 -15.45
N ARG A 275 -3.24 25.44 -14.98
CA ARG A 275 -3.93 25.57 -13.68
C ARG A 275 -5.40 25.19 -13.79
N LEU A 276 -5.91 24.57 -12.74
CA LEU A 276 -7.34 24.38 -12.56
C LEU A 276 -7.97 25.70 -12.09
N ARG A 277 -9.00 26.14 -12.80
CA ARG A 277 -9.86 27.26 -12.42
C ARG A 277 -11.21 26.71 -12.00
N LEU A 278 -11.61 26.97 -10.76
CA LEU A 278 -12.95 26.71 -10.24
C LEU A 278 -13.70 28.03 -10.09
N LEU A 279 -14.97 28.04 -10.50
CA LEU A 279 -15.86 29.18 -10.45
C LEU A 279 -17.14 28.79 -9.72
N TRP A 280 -17.36 29.41 -8.56
CA TRP A 280 -18.59 29.31 -7.78
C TRP A 280 -19.43 30.56 -8.01
N MET A 281 -20.70 30.38 -8.34
CA MET A 281 -21.64 31.47 -8.59
C MET A 281 -22.95 31.25 -7.85
N GLU A 282 -23.36 32.25 -7.07
CA GLU A 282 -24.64 32.31 -6.40
C GLU A 282 -25.59 33.25 -7.14
N THR A 283 -26.85 32.84 -7.29
CA THR A 283 -27.90 33.65 -7.92
C THR A 283 -29.23 33.50 -7.19
N GLY A 284 -30.09 34.52 -7.30
CA GLY A 284 -31.45 34.47 -6.72
C GLY A 284 -31.50 34.49 -5.19
N GLY A 285 -30.38 34.86 -4.54
CA GLY A 285 -30.24 35.01 -3.10
C GLY A 285 -30.44 36.44 -2.59
N PRO A 286 -30.24 36.67 -1.27
CA PRO A 286 -30.19 38.01 -0.71
C PRO A 286 -29.01 38.80 -1.30
N VAL A 287 -29.09 40.14 -1.23
CA VAL A 287 -28.02 41.03 -1.72
C VAL A 287 -26.72 40.71 -1.00
N ALA A 288 -25.75 40.14 -1.73
CA ALA A 288 -24.44 39.86 -1.18
C ALA A 288 -23.73 41.18 -0.86
N LYS A 289 -23.32 41.33 0.39
CA LYS A 289 -22.50 42.46 0.84
C LYS A 289 -21.17 41.91 1.31
N GLU A 290 -20.11 42.60 0.96
CA GLU A 290 -18.79 42.30 1.48
C GLU A 290 -18.83 42.36 3.03
N PRO A 291 -18.42 41.29 3.73
CA PRO A 291 -18.53 41.24 5.17
C PRO A 291 -17.55 42.23 5.81
N LYS A 292 -18.01 43.00 6.81
CA LYS A 292 -17.19 43.97 7.55
C LYS A 292 -16.01 43.36 8.31
N ARG A 293 -16.04 42.04 8.54
CA ARG A 293 -14.95 41.25 9.11
C ARG A 293 -14.81 39.98 8.28
N THR A 294 -13.58 39.60 7.96
CA THR A 294 -13.30 38.35 7.26
C THR A 294 -13.81 37.19 8.10
N GLY A 295 -14.83 36.49 7.59
CA GLY A 295 -15.42 35.33 8.23
C GLY A 295 -14.40 34.19 8.35
N LEU A 296 -14.64 33.29 9.30
CA LEU A 296 -13.78 32.14 9.53
C LEU A 296 -13.61 31.27 8.28
N GLY A 297 -14.71 31.01 7.55
CA GLY A 297 -14.68 30.19 6.35
C GLY A 297 -13.79 30.77 5.25
N SER A 298 -13.88 32.07 4.98
CA SER A 298 -13.02 32.73 3.98
C SER A 298 -11.53 32.70 4.37
N ARG A 299 -11.18 32.81 5.66
CA ARG A 299 -9.78 32.67 6.13
C ARG A 299 -9.25 31.25 5.94
N ILE A 300 -10.06 30.22 6.19
CA ILE A 300 -9.67 28.83 5.97
C ILE A 300 -9.47 28.57 4.48
N ILE A 301 -10.41 29.02 3.64
CA ILE A 301 -10.30 28.91 2.17
C ILE A 301 -8.99 29.56 1.70
N GLU A 302 -8.74 30.82 2.08
CA GLU A 302 -7.51 31.51 1.73
C GLU A 302 -6.26 30.74 2.18
N GLN A 303 -6.22 30.28 3.43
CA GLN A 303 -5.07 29.55 3.96
C GLN A 303 -4.82 28.24 3.21
N MET A 304 -5.85 27.42 2.99
CA MET A 304 -5.71 26.13 2.30
C MET A 304 -5.29 26.31 0.84
N ILE A 305 -5.90 27.25 0.13
CA ILE A 305 -5.60 27.52 -1.27
C ILE A 305 -4.19 28.12 -1.42
N VAL A 306 -3.79 29.05 -0.56
CA VAL A 306 -2.44 29.65 -0.58
C VAL A 306 -1.35 28.63 -0.24
N GLN A 307 -1.59 27.73 0.72
CA GLN A 307 -0.66 26.63 1.01
C GLN A 307 -0.44 25.69 -0.18
N ARG A 308 -1.37 25.67 -1.13
CA ARG A 308 -1.26 24.94 -2.40
C ARG A 308 -0.76 25.81 -3.55
N LYS A 309 -0.17 26.98 -3.25
CA LYS A 309 0.27 27.99 -4.24
C LYS A 309 -0.85 28.46 -5.17
N GLY A 310 -2.10 28.31 -4.73
CA GLY A 310 -3.28 28.78 -5.44
C GLY A 310 -3.62 30.23 -5.13
N LYS A 311 -4.67 30.72 -5.79
CA LYS A 311 -5.25 32.05 -5.57
C LYS A 311 -6.76 31.93 -5.42
N VAL A 312 -7.34 32.71 -4.52
CA VAL A 312 -8.79 32.83 -4.37
C VAL A 312 -9.18 34.30 -4.51
N ARG A 313 -10.31 34.56 -5.17
CA ARG A 313 -10.90 35.89 -5.33
C ARG A 313 -12.40 35.81 -5.08
N PHE A 314 -12.88 36.63 -4.17
CA PHE A 314 -14.30 36.80 -3.89
C PHE A 314 -14.81 38.11 -4.51
N ASP A 315 -15.97 38.06 -5.15
CA ASP A 315 -16.64 39.18 -5.80
C ASP A 315 -18.12 39.19 -5.35
N TRP A 316 -18.44 40.11 -4.43
CA TRP A 316 -19.78 40.26 -3.86
C TRP A 316 -20.64 41.16 -4.75
N ARG A 317 -21.50 40.55 -5.56
CA ARG A 317 -22.39 41.25 -6.49
C ARG A 317 -23.79 41.38 -5.91
N LYS A 318 -24.58 42.34 -6.41
CA LYS A 318 -25.99 42.47 -6.03
C LYS A 318 -26.80 41.19 -6.27
N GLY A 319 -26.43 40.41 -7.28
CA GLY A 319 -27.09 39.15 -7.65
C GLY A 319 -26.63 37.92 -6.86
N GLY A 320 -25.58 38.02 -6.04
CA GLY A 320 -24.99 36.90 -5.28
C GLY A 320 -23.46 36.94 -5.28
N LEU A 321 -22.86 36.01 -4.53
CA LEU A 321 -21.40 35.83 -4.48
C LEU A 321 -20.88 35.15 -5.75
N VAL A 322 -19.77 35.66 -6.29
CA VAL A 322 -18.93 34.95 -7.24
C VAL A 322 -17.57 34.70 -6.59
N CYS A 323 -17.15 33.45 -6.52
CA CYS A 323 -15.84 33.06 -6.00
C CYS A 323 -15.05 32.33 -7.08
N GLU A 324 -13.85 32.82 -7.38
CA GLU A 324 -12.93 32.22 -8.34
C GLU A 324 -11.71 31.69 -7.60
N ILE A 325 -11.38 30.41 -7.82
CA ILE A 325 -10.25 29.72 -7.22
C ILE A 325 -9.36 29.20 -8.35
N LYS A 326 -8.05 29.43 -8.25
CA LYS A 326 -7.05 28.91 -9.16
C LYS A 326 -6.06 28.05 -8.41
N LEU A 327 -5.85 26.82 -8.85
CA LEU A 327 -4.95 25.85 -8.23
C LEU A 327 -3.98 25.28 -9.27
N PRO A 328 -2.70 25.07 -8.91
CA PRO A 328 -1.85 24.18 -9.69
C PRO A 328 -2.38 22.75 -9.55
N VAL A 329 -2.55 22.07 -10.68
CA VAL A 329 -2.91 20.65 -10.80
C VAL A 329 -1.91 19.93 -11.67
#